data_AF-A0A1M3LAP6-F1
#
_entry.id   AF-A0A1M3LAP6-F1
#
_cell.length_a   1.000
_cell.length_b   1.000
_cell.length_c   1.000
_cell.angle_alpha   90.00
_cell.angle_beta   90.00
_cell.angle_gamma   90.00
#
_symmetry.space_group_name_H-M   'P 1'
#
loop_
_entity.id
_entity.type
_entity.pdbx_description
1 polymer ?
#
loop_
_entity_poly.entity_id
_entity_poly.type
_entity_poly.pdbx_seq_one_letter_code
_entity_poly.pdbx_strand_id
1 'polypeptide(L)'
;MCINISFNHFKYRFVQNIKGTENSVPKILYRFKSDITHQVYLVWVEIYPYNLYAIKFHLKRDSGSRLKYNKLTNLNETRPVVKTCIAIMLEIHSKDNKSSFGFIGSNTICDRKIKNRTVYIHEPEAKTKRYNFYSRMMLTYFSDNIFQHEVIEEKSAYIMLRKAEYEKDNDILNKITDYFQCNFDIIHN
;
A
#
# COMPACT_ATOMS: atom_id res chain seq x y z
N MET A 1 -16.69 -10.58 9.96
CA MET A 1 -15.46 -11.35 10.26
C MET A 1 -14.55 -11.25 9.03
N CYS A 2 -13.31 -10.76 9.14
CA CYS A 2 -12.35 -10.90 8.03
C CYS A 2 -12.16 -12.40 7.80
N ILE A 3 -12.18 -12.85 6.55
CA ILE A 3 -12.17 -14.28 6.24
C ILE A 3 -10.87 -14.86 6.81
N ASN A 4 -11.00 -15.90 7.63
CA ASN A 4 -9.88 -16.58 8.27
C ASN A 4 -9.17 -17.49 7.24
N ILE A 5 -8.68 -16.88 6.15
CA ILE A 5 -7.90 -17.57 5.13
C ILE A 5 -6.48 -17.61 5.65
N SER A 6 -6.03 -18.77 6.13
CA SER A 6 -4.60 -19.02 6.25
C SER A 6 -4.01 -18.95 4.84
N PHE A 7 -3.13 -17.98 4.59
CA PHE A 7 -2.45 -17.83 3.31
C PHE A 7 -0.94 -17.71 3.52
N ASN A 8 -0.17 -18.28 2.59
CA ASN A 8 1.29 -18.19 2.65
C ASN A 8 1.76 -16.74 2.41
N HIS A 9 2.55 -16.23 3.36
CA HIS A 9 3.22 -14.93 3.31
C HIS A 9 4.61 -15.04 3.97
N PHE A 10 5.49 -14.08 3.72
CA PHE A 10 6.81 -14.09 4.37
C PHE A 10 6.70 -13.75 5.85
N LYS A 11 7.62 -14.28 6.65
CA LYS A 11 7.75 -13.87 8.06
C LYS A 11 8.21 -12.41 8.12
N TYR A 12 7.38 -11.57 8.72
CA TYR A 12 7.67 -10.15 8.93
C TYR A 12 7.90 -9.84 10.41
N ARG A 13 8.48 -8.67 10.68
CA ARG A 13 8.63 -8.13 12.04
C ARG A 13 8.40 -6.63 12.05
N PHE A 14 7.84 -6.14 13.14
CA PHE A 14 7.88 -4.74 13.50
C PHE A 14 9.34 -4.28 13.65
N VAL A 15 9.62 -3.05 13.22
CA VAL A 15 10.93 -2.41 13.36
C VAL A 15 10.84 -1.24 14.33
N GLN A 16 9.98 -0.26 14.03
CA GLN A 16 9.83 0.95 14.86
C GLN A 16 8.57 1.74 14.52
N ASN A 17 8.15 2.57 15.47
CA ASN A 17 7.22 3.67 15.25
C ASN A 17 8.01 4.95 15.02
N ILE A 18 7.60 5.74 14.02
CA ILE A 18 8.15 7.04 13.71
C ILE A 18 7.05 8.07 13.97
N LYS A 19 7.36 9.04 14.82
CA LYS A 19 6.44 10.14 15.12
C LYS A 19 6.29 11.04 13.90
N GLY A 20 5.10 11.58 13.73
CA GLY A 20 4.86 12.62 12.72
C GLY A 20 5.55 13.93 13.09
N THR A 21 5.64 14.81 12.11
CA THR A 21 6.10 16.19 12.21
C THR A 21 5.05 17.11 11.58
N GLU A 22 5.25 18.43 11.60
CA GLU A 22 4.35 19.37 10.90
C GLU A 22 4.14 18.99 9.41
N ASN A 23 5.21 18.51 8.76
CA ASN A 23 5.18 18.13 7.33
C ASN A 23 5.07 16.62 7.06
N SER A 24 4.84 15.77 8.08
CA SER A 24 4.78 14.33 7.86
C SER A 24 3.89 13.60 8.86
N VAL A 25 3.15 12.62 8.37
CA VAL A 25 2.30 11.80 9.23
C VAL A 25 3.10 10.76 10.03
N PRO A 26 2.61 10.36 11.22
CA PRO A 26 3.18 9.23 11.93
C PRO A 26 3.21 7.98 11.05
N LYS A 27 4.22 7.13 11.22
CA LYS A 27 4.35 5.91 10.43
C LYS A 27 4.95 4.74 11.20
N ILE A 28 4.55 3.54 10.83
CA ILE A 28 5.07 2.28 11.37
C ILE A 28 5.95 1.63 10.30
N LEU A 29 7.13 1.18 10.70
CA LEU A 29 8.03 0.43 9.84
C LEU A 29 7.97 -1.06 10.18
N TYR A 30 7.66 -1.87 9.18
CA TYR A 30 7.83 -3.32 9.20
C TYR A 30 8.92 -3.74 8.21
N ARG A 31 9.48 -4.92 8.45
CA ARG A 31 10.49 -5.53 7.58
C ARG A 31 10.22 -7.03 7.43
N PHE A 32 10.42 -7.53 6.22
CA PHE A 32 10.54 -8.97 5.97
C PHE A 32 11.69 -9.27 5.00
N LYS A 33 12.14 -10.52 4.99
CA LYS A 33 13.10 -11.04 4.02
C LYS A 33 12.38 -12.08 3.18
N SER A 34 12.56 -12.03 1.86
CA SER A 34 12.08 -13.08 0.98
C SER A 34 12.89 -14.35 1.22
N ASP A 35 12.21 -15.46 1.47
CA ASP A 35 12.86 -16.76 1.56
C ASP A 35 13.18 -17.33 0.15
N ILE A 36 12.69 -16.68 -0.91
CA ILE A 36 12.92 -17.06 -2.32
C ILE A 36 14.13 -16.33 -2.88
N THR A 37 14.13 -14.99 -2.78
CA THR A 37 15.15 -14.13 -3.41
C THR A 37 16.18 -13.60 -2.42
N HIS A 38 15.96 -13.82 -1.13
CA HIS A 38 16.75 -13.27 -0.02
C HIS A 38 16.79 -11.75 0.06
N GLN A 39 15.99 -11.08 -0.76
CA GLN A 39 15.85 -9.64 -0.77
C GLN A 39 15.07 -9.17 0.46
N VAL A 40 15.47 -8.03 1.00
CA VAL A 40 14.82 -7.42 2.16
C VAL A 40 13.85 -6.36 1.69
N TYR A 41 12.62 -6.44 2.18
CA TYR A 41 11.58 -5.46 1.94
C TYR A 41 11.34 -4.63 3.20
N LEU A 42 11.07 -3.34 2.99
CA LEU A 42 10.56 -2.42 3.99
C LEU A 42 9.11 -2.11 3.65
N VAL A 43 8.25 -2.16 4.66
CA VAL A 43 6.83 -1.79 4.56
C VAL A 43 6.60 -0.61 5.49
N TRP A 44 6.19 0.50 4.91
CA TRP A 44 5.78 1.71 5.60
C TRP A 44 4.26 1.72 5.72
N VAL A 45 3.77 1.92 6.94
CA VAL A 45 2.36 2.14 7.22
C VAL A 45 2.22 3.58 7.73
N GLU A 46 1.74 4.47 6.89
CA GLU A 46 1.45 5.85 7.25
C GLU A 46 0.08 5.93 7.93
N ILE A 47 0.00 6.67 9.03
CA ILE A 47 -1.19 6.78 9.87
C ILE A 47 -1.78 8.16 9.64
N TYR A 48 -2.89 8.19 8.91
CA TYR A 48 -3.66 9.39 8.63
C TYR A 48 -4.76 9.61 9.67
N PRO A 49 -5.36 10.82 9.70
CA PRO A 49 -6.59 11.06 10.44
C PRO A 49 -7.66 9.99 10.16
N TYR A 50 -8.59 9.82 11.09
CA TYR A 50 -9.70 8.86 10.97
C TYR A 50 -9.26 7.39 10.86
N ASN A 51 -8.16 7.03 11.55
CA ASN A 51 -7.66 5.65 11.63
C ASN A 51 -7.38 5.03 10.26
N LEU A 52 -6.96 5.85 9.29
CA LEU A 52 -6.62 5.40 7.95
C LEU A 52 -5.14 5.05 7.86
N TYR A 53 -4.86 3.77 7.61
CA TYR A 53 -3.52 3.23 7.48
C TYR A 53 -3.16 3.03 6.01
N ALA A 54 -2.28 3.88 5.47
CA ALA A 54 -1.83 3.79 4.10
C ALA A 54 -0.55 2.97 4.00
N ILE A 55 -0.51 2.01 3.06
CA ILE A 55 0.61 1.07 2.96
C ILE A 55 1.44 1.31 1.71
N LYS A 56 2.75 1.34 1.93
CA LYS A 56 3.77 1.42 0.89
C LYS A 56 4.86 0.41 1.18
N PHE A 57 5.46 -0.16 0.14
CA PHE A 57 6.59 -1.06 0.31
C PHE A 57 7.62 -0.89 -0.79
N HIS A 58 8.88 -1.16 -0.47
CA HIS A 58 9.97 -1.17 -1.42
C HIS A 58 11.10 -2.08 -0.94
N LEU A 59 12.03 -2.38 -1.84
CA LEU A 59 13.25 -3.08 -1.46
C LEU A 59 14.14 -2.18 -0.59
N LYS A 60 14.77 -2.76 0.45
CA LYS A 60 15.71 -2.04 1.32
C LYS A 60 16.86 -1.41 0.53
N ARG A 61 17.36 -2.09 -0.51
CA ARG A 61 18.43 -1.56 -1.37
C ARG A 61 18.04 -0.30 -2.15
N ASP A 62 16.74 -0.07 -2.33
CA ASP A 62 16.20 1.07 -3.06
C ASP A 62 15.80 2.24 -2.15
N SER A 63 16.04 2.16 -0.82
CA SER A 63 15.60 3.19 0.15
C SER A 63 16.02 4.62 -0.21
N GLY A 64 17.22 4.79 -0.77
CA GLY A 64 17.76 6.09 -1.19
C GLY A 64 17.26 6.58 -2.55
N SER A 65 16.49 5.79 -3.28
CA SER A 65 15.96 6.19 -4.59
C SER A 65 14.62 6.91 -4.44
N ARG A 66 14.48 8.06 -5.12
CA ARG A 66 13.18 8.76 -5.24
C ARG A 66 12.13 7.91 -5.97
N LEU A 67 12.56 7.04 -6.88
CA LEU A 67 11.68 6.18 -7.68
C LEU A 67 11.44 4.79 -7.06
N LYS A 68 11.74 4.60 -5.76
CA LYS A 68 11.72 3.27 -5.10
C LYS A 68 10.38 2.54 -5.22
N TYR A 69 9.27 3.27 -5.30
CA TYR A 69 7.92 2.71 -5.47
C TYR A 69 7.56 2.46 -6.94
N ASN A 70 8.21 3.15 -7.87
CA ASN A 70 7.95 3.03 -9.30
C ASN A 70 8.76 1.89 -9.96
N LYS A 71 9.88 1.48 -9.37
CA LYS A 71 10.76 0.43 -9.91
C LYS A 71 10.08 -0.95 -9.94
N LEU A 72 10.25 -1.65 -11.06
CA LEU A 72 10.01 -3.09 -11.10
C LEU A 72 11.18 -3.83 -10.47
N THR A 73 10.89 -4.77 -9.57
CA THR A 73 11.95 -5.56 -8.93
C THR A 73 12.48 -6.67 -9.84
N ASN A 74 11.67 -7.14 -10.80
CA ASN A 74 11.93 -8.31 -11.66
C ASN A 74 12.23 -9.60 -10.87
N LEU A 75 11.77 -9.68 -9.62
CA LEU A 75 11.99 -10.81 -8.71
C LEU A 75 10.88 -11.87 -8.77
N ASN A 76 9.84 -11.64 -9.58
CA ASN A 76 8.68 -12.54 -9.76
C ASN A 76 7.98 -12.97 -8.46
N GLU A 77 8.09 -12.16 -7.40
CA GLU A 77 7.53 -12.45 -6.08
C GLU A 77 6.41 -11.47 -5.67
N THR A 78 5.77 -10.81 -6.64
CA THR A 78 4.74 -9.80 -6.39
C THR A 78 3.62 -10.32 -5.49
N ARG A 79 3.11 -11.53 -5.75
CA ARG A 79 2.00 -12.11 -5.00
C ARG A 79 2.35 -12.39 -3.52
N PRO A 80 3.43 -13.13 -3.17
CA PRO A 80 3.78 -13.33 -1.76
C PRO A 80 4.19 -12.04 -1.04
N VAL A 81 4.79 -11.07 -1.74
CA VAL A 81 5.06 -9.74 -1.19
C VAL A 81 3.77 -9.02 -0.79
N VAL A 82 2.78 -8.94 -1.68
CA VAL A 82 1.50 -8.28 -1.38
C VAL A 82 0.73 -9.04 -0.30
N LYS A 83 0.76 -10.38 -0.29
CA LYS A 83 0.21 -11.17 0.81
C LYS A 83 0.85 -10.80 2.15
N THR A 84 2.15 -10.56 2.18
CA THR A 84 2.85 -10.13 3.42
C THR A 84 2.36 -8.75 3.88
N CYS A 85 2.13 -7.81 2.96
CA CYS A 85 1.49 -6.53 3.29
C CYS A 85 0.07 -6.72 3.86
N ILE A 86 -0.73 -7.63 3.30
CA ILE A 86 -2.07 -7.96 3.80
C ILE A 86 -2.00 -8.59 5.20
N ALA A 87 -1.02 -9.45 5.46
CA ALA A 87 -0.84 -10.01 6.80
C ALA A 87 -0.55 -8.91 7.85
N ILE A 88 0.27 -7.91 7.49
CA ILE A 88 0.51 -6.72 8.34
C ILE A 88 -0.79 -5.92 8.56
N MET A 89 -1.59 -5.72 7.51
CA MET A 89 -2.90 -5.05 7.62
C MET A 89 -3.84 -5.77 8.57
N LEU A 90 -3.90 -7.10 8.49
CA LEU A 90 -4.73 -7.92 9.38
C LEU A 90 -4.24 -7.85 10.83
N GLU A 91 -2.92 -7.81 11.06
CA GLU A 91 -2.36 -7.56 12.39
C GLU A 91 -2.81 -6.20 12.95
N ILE A 92 -2.72 -5.13 12.14
CA ILE A 92 -3.17 -3.79 12.54
C ILE A 92 -4.67 -3.81 12.84
N HIS A 93 -5.47 -4.42 11.96
CA HIS A 93 -6.91 -4.54 12.14
C HIS A 93 -7.28 -5.27 13.45
N SER A 94 -6.52 -6.29 13.83
CA SER A 94 -6.72 -7.01 15.09
C SER A 94 -6.47 -6.15 16.34
N LYS A 95 -5.66 -5.09 16.21
CA LYS A 95 -5.27 -4.17 17.29
C LYS A 95 -6.12 -2.90 17.30
N ASP A 96 -6.60 -2.47 16.13
CA ASP A 96 -7.43 -1.28 15.95
C ASP A 96 -8.72 -1.65 15.20
N ASN A 97 -9.82 -1.77 15.95
CA ASN A 97 -11.12 -2.10 15.39
C ASN A 97 -11.77 -0.96 14.60
N LYS A 98 -11.17 0.24 14.57
CA LYS A 98 -11.56 1.38 13.76
C LYS A 98 -10.76 1.49 12.46
N SER A 99 -9.76 0.62 12.27
CA SER A 99 -8.83 0.71 11.16
C SER A 99 -9.54 0.72 9.81
N SER A 100 -9.24 1.74 9.01
CA SER A 100 -9.44 1.81 7.56
C SER A 100 -8.07 1.69 6.88
N PHE A 101 -8.03 1.31 5.61
CA PHE A 101 -6.77 1.09 4.90
C PHE A 101 -6.75 1.79 3.55
N GLY A 102 -5.56 2.11 3.05
CA GLY A 102 -5.40 2.62 1.71
C GLY A 102 -4.06 2.29 1.07
N PHE A 103 -3.98 2.43 -0.24
CA PHE A 103 -2.71 2.40 -0.96
C PHE A 103 -2.82 3.18 -2.27
N ILE A 104 -1.67 3.52 -2.83
CA ILE A 104 -1.56 3.97 -4.22
C ILE A 104 -0.74 2.94 -5.00
N GLY A 105 -1.32 2.46 -6.10
CA GLY A 105 -0.58 1.66 -7.07
C GLY A 105 0.30 2.57 -7.91
N SER A 106 1.52 2.85 -7.46
CA SER A 106 2.45 3.72 -8.21
C SER A 106 2.65 3.20 -9.63
N ASN A 107 2.75 4.13 -10.59
CA ASN A 107 3.03 3.79 -11.98
C ASN A 107 4.44 3.24 -12.14
N THR A 108 4.58 2.34 -13.11
CA THR A 108 5.87 1.80 -13.49
C THR A 108 6.68 2.84 -14.26
N ILE A 109 7.89 3.11 -13.76
CA ILE A 109 8.91 3.89 -14.46
C ILE A 109 10.14 3.00 -14.56
N CYS A 110 10.46 2.56 -15.77
CA CYS A 110 11.66 1.75 -16.01
C CYS A 110 12.23 1.96 -17.40
N ASP A 111 13.53 1.71 -17.54
CA ASP A 111 14.18 1.54 -18.82
C ASP A 111 14.21 0.06 -19.20
N ARG A 112 13.83 -0.24 -20.44
CA ARG A 112 13.87 -1.59 -20.99
C ARG A 112 14.77 -1.60 -22.20
N LYS A 113 15.81 -2.45 -22.18
CA LYS A 113 16.60 -2.73 -23.37
C LYS A 113 15.80 -3.63 -24.31
N ILE A 114 15.45 -3.11 -25.48
CA ILE A 114 14.81 -3.86 -26.57
C ILE A 114 15.77 -3.81 -27.75
N LYS A 115 16.41 -4.95 -28.07
CA LYS A 115 17.53 -5.03 -29.00
C LYS A 115 18.65 -4.05 -28.58
N ASN A 116 19.21 -3.29 -29.53
CA ASN A 116 20.27 -2.30 -29.29
C ASN A 116 19.73 -0.91 -28.88
N ARG A 117 18.51 -0.82 -28.33
CA ARG A 117 17.89 0.45 -27.91
C ARG A 117 17.36 0.37 -26.48
N THR A 118 17.56 1.44 -25.73
CA THR A 118 16.91 1.65 -24.43
C THR A 118 15.56 2.34 -24.67
N VAL A 119 14.48 1.73 -24.20
CA VAL A 119 13.12 2.27 -24.26
C VAL A 119 12.70 2.65 -22.85
N TYR A 120 12.32 3.90 -22.65
CA TYR A 120 11.76 4.36 -21.39
C TYR A 120 10.26 4.07 -21.35
N ILE A 121 9.85 3.26 -20.38
CA ILE A 121 8.47 2.91 -20.14
C ILE A 121 7.98 3.80 -18.99
N HIS A 122 7.03 4.67 -19.31
CA HIS A 122 6.26 5.46 -18.36
C HIS A 122 4.82 4.99 -18.42
N GLU A 123 4.41 4.21 -17.43
CA GLU A 123 3.01 3.85 -17.25
C GLU A 123 2.22 5.10 -16.82
N PRO A 124 0.99 5.31 -17.33
CA PRO A 124 0.12 6.37 -16.83
C PRO A 124 -0.11 6.26 -15.33
N GLU A 125 -0.32 7.38 -14.65
CA GLU A 125 -0.68 7.38 -13.22
C GLU A 125 -2.06 6.78 -12.97
N ALA A 126 -2.96 6.89 -13.94
CA ALA A 126 -4.29 6.32 -13.87
C ALA A 126 -4.27 4.81 -14.18
N LYS A 127 -5.03 4.02 -13.41
CA LYS A 127 -5.29 2.59 -13.64
C LYS A 127 -4.03 1.73 -13.83
N THR A 128 -3.01 1.92 -12.99
CA THR A 128 -1.75 1.16 -13.12
C THR A 128 -1.95 -0.34 -12.93
N LYS A 129 -1.01 -1.14 -13.44
CA LYS A 129 -0.96 -2.59 -13.21
C LYS A 129 -0.91 -2.93 -11.72
N ARG A 130 -0.15 -2.15 -10.94
CA ARG A 130 -0.04 -2.34 -9.48
C ARG A 130 -1.38 -2.10 -8.81
N TYR A 131 -2.05 -1.00 -9.13
CA TYR A 131 -3.39 -0.70 -8.63
C TYR A 131 -4.36 -1.85 -8.94
N ASN A 132 -4.47 -2.23 -10.21
CA ASN A 132 -5.37 -3.30 -10.62
C ASN A 132 -5.10 -4.64 -9.91
N PHE A 133 -3.83 -5.00 -9.75
CA PHE A 133 -3.45 -6.23 -9.07
C PHE A 133 -3.73 -6.17 -7.56
N TYR A 134 -3.35 -5.08 -6.90
CA TYR A 134 -3.53 -4.91 -5.45
C TYR A 134 -5.01 -4.81 -5.08
N SER A 135 -5.83 -4.07 -5.85
CA SER A 135 -7.28 -3.95 -5.62
C SER A 135 -7.97 -5.32 -5.65
N ARG A 136 -7.62 -6.18 -6.63
CA ARG A 136 -8.13 -7.56 -6.69
C ARG A 136 -7.73 -8.39 -5.48
N MET A 137 -6.51 -8.21 -4.99
CA MET A 137 -6.06 -8.88 -3.77
C MET A 137 -6.84 -8.38 -2.55
N MET A 138 -7.08 -7.07 -2.42
CA MET A 138 -7.85 -6.54 -1.30
C MET A 138 -9.28 -7.10 -1.25
N LEU A 139 -9.98 -7.13 -2.38
CA LEU A 139 -11.31 -7.74 -2.51
C LEU A 139 -11.34 -9.25 -2.16
N THR A 140 -10.20 -9.93 -2.29
CA THR A 140 -10.10 -11.36 -1.94
C THR A 140 -9.97 -11.58 -0.42
N TYR A 141 -9.28 -10.69 0.29
CA TYR A 141 -8.87 -10.91 1.68
C TYR A 141 -9.65 -10.09 2.70
N PHE A 142 -10.26 -8.98 2.28
CA PHE A 142 -11.07 -8.12 3.13
C PHE A 142 -12.55 -8.27 2.76
N SER A 143 -13.40 -8.45 3.77
CA SER A 143 -14.82 -8.67 3.55
C SER A 143 -15.56 -7.36 3.31
N ASP A 144 -16.39 -7.35 2.27
CA ASP A 144 -17.34 -6.28 1.98
C ASP A 144 -18.35 -6.03 3.12
N ASN A 145 -18.49 -6.96 4.08
CA ASN A 145 -19.33 -6.74 5.27
C ASN A 145 -18.69 -5.79 6.29
N ILE A 146 -17.36 -5.63 6.25
CA ILE A 146 -16.62 -4.78 7.20
C ILE A 146 -16.16 -3.49 6.52
N PHE A 147 -15.75 -3.60 5.27
CA PHE A 147 -15.14 -2.49 4.54
C PHE A 147 -16.02 -2.08 3.36
N GLN A 148 -16.13 -0.78 3.15
CA GLN A 148 -16.56 -0.17 1.91
C GLN A 148 -15.30 0.14 1.09
N HIS A 149 -15.32 -0.24 -0.18
CA HIS A 149 -14.18 -0.15 -1.06
C HIS A 149 -14.38 1.01 -2.04
N GLU A 150 -13.48 1.99 -1.98
CA GLU A 150 -13.54 3.23 -2.75
C GLU A 150 -12.27 3.39 -3.59
N VAL A 151 -12.43 3.95 -4.79
CA VAL A 151 -11.36 4.04 -5.77
C VAL A 151 -11.25 5.44 -6.35
N ILE A 152 -10.02 5.88 -6.59
CA ILE A 152 -9.71 7.12 -7.31
C ILE A 152 -8.83 6.71 -8.48
N GLU A 153 -9.48 6.40 -9.61
CA GLU A 153 -8.84 5.73 -10.74
C GLU A 153 -7.74 6.57 -11.38
N GLU A 154 -7.94 7.89 -11.43
CA GLU A 154 -7.03 8.90 -11.97
C GLU A 154 -5.69 8.89 -11.24
N LYS A 155 -5.73 8.52 -9.96
CA LYS A 155 -4.58 8.50 -9.06
C LYS A 155 -4.13 7.09 -8.69
N SER A 156 -4.76 6.06 -9.26
CA SER A 156 -4.50 4.66 -8.89
C SER A 156 -4.58 4.42 -7.38
N ALA A 157 -5.45 5.15 -6.68
CA ALA A 157 -5.63 5.07 -5.25
C ALA A 157 -6.80 4.16 -4.91
N TYR A 158 -6.66 3.42 -3.82
CA TYR A 158 -7.65 2.49 -3.33
C TYR A 158 -7.79 2.65 -1.82
N ILE A 159 -9.03 2.76 -1.36
CA ILE A 159 -9.38 2.95 0.05
C ILE A 159 -10.35 1.85 0.47
N MET A 160 -10.08 1.26 1.64
CA MET A 160 -10.98 0.36 2.35
C MET A 160 -11.43 1.08 3.61
N LEU A 161 -12.56 1.76 3.51
CA LEU A 161 -13.18 2.49 4.61
C LEU A 161 -13.94 1.51 5.51
N ARG A 162 -13.74 1.61 6.82
CA ARG A 162 -14.54 0.84 7.76
C ARG A 162 -15.99 1.33 7.77
N LYS A 163 -16.94 0.44 7.45
CA LYS A 163 -18.38 0.78 7.39
C LYS A 163 -18.91 1.36 8.70
N ALA A 164 -18.53 0.78 9.83
CA ALA A 164 -18.93 1.29 11.15
C ALA A 164 -18.40 2.71 11.46
N GLU A 165 -17.36 3.18 10.78
CA GLU A 165 -16.91 4.58 10.90
C GLU A 165 -17.64 5.49 9.91
N TYR A 166 -17.97 5.00 8.71
CA TYR A 166 -18.83 5.71 7.75
C TYR A 166 -20.23 5.99 8.31
N GLU A 167 -20.85 5.00 8.96
CA GLU A 167 -22.17 5.14 9.59
C GLU A 167 -22.22 6.22 10.69
N LYS A 168 -21.07 6.58 11.27
CA LYS A 168 -20.96 7.64 12.28
C LYS A 168 -20.75 9.02 11.66
N ASP A 169 -20.14 9.07 10.49
CA ASP A 169 -19.79 10.29 9.78
C ASP A 169 -19.80 10.02 8.26
N ASN A 170 -20.93 10.31 7.62
CA ASN A 170 -21.10 10.08 6.18
C ASN A 170 -20.15 10.93 5.31
N ASP A 171 -19.49 11.94 5.89
CA ASP A 171 -18.53 12.81 5.20
C ASP A 171 -17.07 12.33 5.38
N ILE A 172 -16.82 11.28 6.17
CA ILE A 172 -15.48 10.75 6.44
C ILE A 172 -14.73 10.38 5.15
N LEU A 173 -15.45 9.90 4.13
CA LEU A 173 -14.87 9.53 2.86
C LEU A 173 -14.34 10.75 2.10
N ASN A 174 -15.09 11.86 2.09
CA ASN A 174 -14.65 13.11 1.48
C ASN A 174 -13.43 13.65 2.24
N LYS A 175 -13.49 13.68 3.58
CA LYS A 175 -12.36 14.12 4.41
C LYS A 175 -11.08 13.32 4.16
N ILE A 176 -11.20 12.00 4.03
CA ILE A 176 -10.09 11.11 3.69
C ILE A 176 -9.57 11.40 2.28
N THR A 177 -10.49 11.53 1.32
CA THR A 177 -10.15 11.72 -0.10
C THR A 177 -9.47 13.07 -0.31
N ASP A 178 -10.01 14.15 0.25
CA ASP A 178 -9.44 15.49 0.22
C ASP A 178 -8.06 15.49 0.86
N TYR A 179 -7.90 14.84 2.01
CA TYR A 179 -6.60 14.71 2.65
C TYR A 179 -5.61 13.97 1.74
N PHE A 180 -6.03 12.85 1.12
CA PHE A 180 -5.20 12.07 0.21
C PHE A 180 -4.81 12.85 -1.05
N GLN A 181 -5.72 13.64 -1.61
CA GLN A 181 -5.49 14.46 -2.79
C GLN A 181 -4.58 15.65 -2.48
N CYS A 182 -4.83 16.37 -1.39
CA CYS A 182 -4.01 17.51 -0.98
C CYS A 182 -2.58 17.13 -0.58
N ASN A 183 -2.37 15.89 -0.11
CA ASN A 183 -1.06 15.40 0.32
C ASN A 183 -0.40 14.44 -0.69
N PHE A 184 -0.98 14.28 -1.89
CA PHE A 184 -0.56 13.28 -2.88
C PHE A 184 0.94 13.35 -3.24
N ASP A 185 1.49 14.56 -3.38
CA ASP A 185 2.91 14.76 -3.73
C ASP A 185 3.87 14.42 -2.58
N ILE A 186 3.41 14.54 -1.33
CA ILE A 186 4.14 14.09 -0.14
C ILE A 186 4.09 12.56 -0.04
N ILE A 187 2.99 11.97 -0.50
CA ILE A 187 2.77 10.52 -0.48
C ILE A 187 3.65 9.82 -1.56
N HIS A 188 3.99 10.51 -2.64
CA HIS A 188 4.75 9.94 -3.76
C HIS A 188 6.29 10.07 -3.68
N ASN A 189 6.83 10.91 -2.81
CA ASN A 189 8.28 11.16 -2.67
C ASN A 189 8.93 10.44 -1.46
#